data_AF-A0A0F8XG62-F1
#
_entry.id   AF-A0A0F8XG62-F1
#
_cell.length_a   1.000
_cell.length_b   1.000
_cell.length_c   1.000
_cell.angle_alpha   90.00
_cell.angle_beta   90.00
_cell.angle_gamma   90.00
#
_symmetry.space_group_name_H-M   'P 1'
#
loop_
_entity.id
_entity.type
_entity.pdbx_description
1 polymer ?
#
loop_
_entity_poly.entity_id
_entity_poly.type
_entity_poly.pdbx_seq_one_letter_code
_entity_poly.pdbx_strand_id
1 'polypeptide(L)'
;GIGTASPISNLHINTTSILGTVKVEGSAGTLWSYAAYASTSGQRNWFMQTLVDNNVGMFKWASMSDDFISAVNDNILVLRTNGKVGIGTKTIPRFGVGGAKLAIDGLNANVNGPHIQTTTSSDSYPLLQLLSHSHDNVHIGFDAYWDGSWRSSDVGSNFAIQKNADKFIIKYDNGIAQGSVITFVDGISLDTAGRVGIGTGSPGLRLTFPRT
;
A
#
# COMPACT_ATOMS: atom_id res chain seq x y z
N GLY A 1 5.27 31.58 32.38
CA GLY A 1 4.23 31.25 31.40
C GLY A 1 3.97 32.54 30.70
N ILE A 2 3.44 32.55 29.47
CA ILE A 2 3.10 33.86 28.89
C ILE A 2 2.09 34.54 29.84
N GLY A 3 2.52 35.65 30.46
CA GLY A 3 1.75 36.39 31.45
C GLY A 3 1.76 35.86 32.90
N THR A 4 2.56 34.84 33.25
CA THR A 4 2.62 34.31 34.63
C THR A 4 4.05 34.06 35.09
N ALA A 5 4.27 34.09 36.41
CA ALA A 5 5.56 33.81 37.05
C ALA A 5 6.09 32.36 36.86
N SER A 6 5.38 31.49 36.12
CA SER A 6 5.74 30.08 35.92
C SER A 6 5.38 29.59 34.51
N PRO A 7 6.29 28.99 33.70
CA PRO A 7 7.47 28.28 34.18
C PRO A 7 8.81 29.05 34.08
N ILE A 8 9.78 28.50 34.82
CA ILE A 8 11.18 28.92 35.09
C ILE A 8 12.22 28.32 34.12
N SER A 9 11.82 27.85 32.94
CA SER A 9 12.74 27.39 31.89
C SER A 9 12.27 27.82 30.50
N ASN A 10 13.22 28.23 29.66
CA ASN A 10 13.04 29.02 28.44
C ASN A 10 12.20 28.32 27.35
N LEU A 11 11.11 28.98 26.93
CA LEU A 11 10.61 28.89 25.55
C LEU A 11 11.12 30.13 24.81
N HIS A 12 12.15 29.96 23.98
CA HIS A 12 12.71 31.03 23.15
C HIS A 12 12.23 30.86 21.71
N ILE A 13 11.48 31.84 21.19
CA ILE A 13 11.05 31.91 19.79
C ILE A 13 11.53 33.25 19.25
N ASN A 14 12.48 33.22 18.31
CA ASN A 14 13.05 34.41 17.69
C ASN A 14 13.05 34.21 16.17
N THR A 15 12.54 35.19 15.42
CA THR A 15 12.59 35.19 13.95
C THR A 15 12.90 36.59 13.44
N THR A 16 13.80 36.66 12.45
CA THR A 16 14.09 37.87 11.64
C THR A 16 13.62 37.70 10.18
N SER A 17 12.82 36.65 9.90
CA SER A 17 12.33 36.24 8.57
C SER A 17 10.80 36.34 8.47
N ILE A 18 10.26 36.57 7.26
CA ILE A 18 8.82 36.69 6.97
C ILE A 18 7.99 35.39 7.16
N LEU A 19 8.64 34.25 7.46
CA LEU A 19 7.98 32.97 7.77
C LEU A 19 8.48 32.42 9.11
N GLY A 20 7.93 32.92 10.21
CA GLY A 20 8.09 32.29 11.54
C GLY A 20 6.95 31.31 11.81
N THR A 21 7.23 30.17 12.47
CA THR A 21 6.17 29.27 12.97
C THR A 21 6.26 29.01 14.46
N VAL A 22 5.10 29.02 15.11
CA VAL A 22 4.87 28.71 16.52
C VAL A 22 3.72 27.70 16.58
N LYS A 23 3.81 26.73 17.50
CA LYS A 23 2.83 25.67 17.66
C LYS A 23 2.20 25.70 19.06
N VAL A 24 0.87 25.67 19.12
CA VAL A 24 0.01 25.93 20.30
C VAL A 24 -1.23 25.02 20.26
N GLU A 25 -1.79 24.69 21.43
CA GLU A 25 -2.98 23.86 21.61
C GLU A 25 -4.14 24.61 22.30
N GLY A 26 -5.38 24.15 22.10
CA GLY A 26 -6.64 24.74 22.60
C GLY A 26 -7.31 23.96 23.75
N SER A 27 -8.42 24.49 24.29
CA SER A 27 -9.07 24.02 25.54
C SER A 27 -9.91 22.74 25.43
N ALA A 28 -9.92 22.04 24.29
CA ALA A 28 -10.41 20.67 24.19
C ALA A 28 -9.67 19.89 23.09
N GLY A 29 -9.11 18.74 23.47
CA GLY A 29 -8.28 17.87 22.64
C GLY A 29 -6.80 18.24 22.67
N THR A 30 -5.94 17.26 22.96
CA THR A 30 -4.47 17.41 22.86
C THR A 30 -4.06 17.28 21.40
N LEU A 31 -3.30 18.25 20.88
CA LEU A 31 -2.87 18.27 19.48
C LEU A 31 -1.58 17.44 19.28
N TRP A 32 -0.60 17.52 20.18
CA TRP A 32 0.72 16.87 20.14
C TRP A 32 1.29 16.72 21.57
N SER A 33 1.14 15.53 22.17
CA SER A 33 1.81 15.17 23.44
C SER A 33 3.04 14.30 23.22
N TYR A 34 4.13 14.57 23.95
CA TYR A 34 5.21 13.61 24.16
C TYR A 34 5.08 13.06 25.58
N ALA A 35 4.76 11.77 25.72
CA ALA A 35 4.66 11.12 27.02
C ALA A 35 5.41 9.78 27.00
N ALA A 36 6.26 9.53 28.00
CA ALA A 36 6.83 8.21 28.23
C ALA A 36 5.79 7.33 28.95
N TYR A 37 5.44 6.18 28.38
CA TYR A 37 4.56 5.20 29.02
C TYR A 37 5.36 3.94 29.39
N ALA A 38 5.29 3.56 30.66
CA ALA A 38 5.97 2.42 31.32
C ALA A 38 7.49 2.53 31.50
N SER A 39 7.94 2.59 32.76
CA SER A 39 9.35 2.73 33.19
C SER A 39 10.09 1.40 33.38
N THR A 40 9.55 0.26 32.92
CA THR A 40 10.24 -1.02 33.03
C THR A 40 11.24 -1.15 31.87
N SER A 41 12.53 -1.02 32.18
CA SER A 41 13.67 -1.20 31.26
C SER A 41 13.95 -0.07 30.25
N GLY A 42 13.94 1.20 30.65
CA GLY A 42 14.68 2.26 29.95
C GLY A 42 14.30 2.54 28.48
N GLN A 43 13.19 1.98 27.98
CA GLN A 43 12.69 2.25 26.64
C GLN A 43 11.88 3.54 26.65
N ARG A 44 12.33 4.53 25.86
CA ARG A 44 11.61 5.79 25.64
C ARG A 44 10.82 5.68 24.34
N ASN A 45 9.52 5.43 24.43
CA ASN A 45 8.63 5.41 23.28
C ASN A 45 8.10 6.83 23.04
N TRP A 46 8.42 7.40 21.88
CA TRP A 46 7.91 8.69 21.43
C TRP A 46 6.84 8.44 20.36
N PHE A 47 5.59 8.86 20.58
CA PHE A 47 4.51 8.71 19.60
C PHE A 47 3.65 9.97 19.52
N MET A 48 3.08 10.25 18.34
CA MET A 48 2.19 11.40 18.10
C MET A 48 0.74 10.91 18.06
N GLN A 49 0.01 11.08 19.15
CA GLN A 49 -1.37 10.63 19.25
C GLN A 49 -2.35 11.71 18.81
N THR A 50 -3.30 11.37 17.93
CA THR A 50 -4.50 12.18 17.69
C THR A 50 -5.71 11.49 18.29
N LEU A 51 -6.53 12.24 19.04
CA LEU A 51 -7.82 11.77 19.55
C LEU A 51 -8.94 12.53 18.84
N VAL A 52 -9.85 11.80 18.20
CA VAL A 52 -11.18 12.30 17.81
C VAL A 52 -12.19 11.22 18.18
N ASP A 53 -13.23 11.58 18.94
CA ASP A 53 -14.36 10.71 19.32
C ASP A 53 -13.95 9.33 19.87
N ASN A 54 -13.10 9.32 20.90
CA ASN A 54 -12.59 8.10 21.57
C ASN A 54 -11.77 7.14 20.69
N ASN A 55 -11.41 7.52 19.45
CA ASN A 55 -10.50 6.75 18.62
C ASN A 55 -9.07 7.28 18.74
N VAL A 56 -8.14 6.37 19.02
CA VAL A 56 -6.70 6.64 19.13
C VAL A 56 -6.03 6.39 17.77
N GLY A 57 -5.52 7.46 17.14
CA GLY A 57 -4.59 7.37 16.00
C GLY A 57 -3.17 7.72 16.45
N MET A 58 -2.13 7.07 15.89
CA MET A 58 -0.75 7.20 16.37
C MET A 58 0.24 7.89 15.41
N PHE A 59 -0.17 8.31 14.20
CA PHE A 59 0.60 9.22 13.33
C PHE A 59 -0.22 9.78 12.14
N LYS A 60 -0.23 11.10 11.89
CA LYS A 60 -0.81 11.78 10.70
C LYS A 60 0.12 12.90 10.21
N TRP A 61 0.44 12.93 8.91
CA TRP A 61 1.04 14.10 8.24
C TRP A 61 0.41 14.34 6.87
N ALA A 62 0.02 15.59 6.60
CA ALA A 62 -0.51 16.08 5.31
C ALA A 62 0.32 17.29 4.88
N SER A 63 0.83 17.26 3.65
CA SER A 63 1.70 18.27 3.02
C SER A 63 1.80 17.91 1.52
N MET A 64 1.41 18.69 0.50
CA MET A 64 0.70 19.97 0.34
C MET A 64 -0.03 19.96 -1.04
N SER A 65 -1.21 20.59 -1.12
CA SER A 65 -1.62 21.46 -2.22
C SER A 65 -2.73 22.35 -1.65
N ASP A 66 -2.63 23.63 -1.97
CA ASP A 66 -3.18 24.82 -1.35
C ASP A 66 -4.68 25.07 -1.53
N ASP A 67 -5.50 24.03 -1.69
CA ASP A 67 -6.97 24.19 -1.72
C ASP A 67 -7.63 23.55 -0.49
N PHE A 68 -7.76 24.42 0.51
CA PHE A 68 -8.71 24.43 1.61
C PHE A 68 -9.88 23.41 1.52
N ILE A 69 -9.63 22.22 2.06
CA ILE A 69 -10.55 21.31 2.78
C ILE A 69 -12.03 21.37 2.35
N SER A 70 -12.34 20.53 1.37
CA SER A 70 -13.49 19.62 1.43
C SER A 70 -12.99 18.16 1.43
N ALA A 71 -11.97 17.87 2.26
CA ALA A 71 -11.43 16.53 2.40
C ALA A 71 -12.37 15.68 3.28
N VAL A 72 -13.25 14.95 2.63
CA VAL A 72 -14.10 13.92 3.24
C VAL A 72 -13.20 12.80 3.76
N ASN A 73 -12.81 12.81 5.04
CA ASN A 73 -12.36 11.64 5.81
C ASN A 73 -11.48 10.56 5.10
N ASP A 74 -10.58 10.93 4.21
CA ASP A 74 -9.77 9.91 3.53
C ASP A 74 -8.71 9.36 4.48
N ASN A 75 -8.86 8.08 4.82
CA ASN A 75 -7.97 7.35 5.72
C ASN A 75 -6.73 6.92 4.94
N ILE A 76 -5.76 7.84 4.78
CA ILE A 76 -4.54 7.59 3.99
C ILE A 76 -3.68 6.49 4.64
N LEU A 77 -3.33 6.62 5.92
CA LEU A 77 -2.62 5.62 6.72
C LEU A 77 -3.25 5.51 8.11
N VAL A 78 -3.54 4.29 8.55
CA VAL A 78 -4.14 3.98 9.85
C VAL A 78 -3.24 3.00 10.60
N LEU A 79 -2.74 3.40 11.76
CA LEU A 79 -1.98 2.55 12.68
C LEU A 79 -2.81 2.32 13.94
N ARG A 80 -3.04 1.06 14.30
CA ARG A 80 -3.80 0.68 15.49
C ARG A 80 -2.90 0.17 16.61
N THR A 81 -3.34 0.37 17.84
CA THR A 81 -2.67 -0.10 19.08
C THR A 81 -2.49 -1.62 19.15
N ASN A 82 -3.25 -2.39 18.36
CA ASN A 82 -3.08 -3.84 18.23
C ASN A 82 -2.11 -4.26 17.11
N GLY A 83 -1.30 -3.33 16.61
CA GLY A 83 -0.28 -3.56 15.58
C GLY A 83 -0.83 -3.73 14.16
N LYS A 84 -2.07 -3.30 13.90
CA LYS A 84 -2.66 -3.32 12.56
C LYS A 84 -2.35 -2.02 11.80
N VAL A 85 -2.02 -2.16 10.51
CA VAL A 85 -1.71 -1.08 9.56
C VAL A 85 -2.70 -1.12 8.40
N GLY A 86 -3.25 0.03 8.05
CA GLY A 86 -4.22 0.20 6.97
C GLY A 86 -3.78 1.33 6.05
N ILE A 87 -3.83 1.13 4.75
CA ILE A 87 -3.59 2.18 3.74
C ILE A 87 -4.87 2.30 2.92
N GLY A 88 -5.42 3.51 2.81
CA GLY A 88 -6.71 3.74 2.12
C GLY A 88 -7.95 3.20 2.85
N THR A 89 -7.82 2.64 4.06
CA THR A 89 -8.94 2.03 4.80
C THR A 89 -8.95 2.36 6.29
N LYS A 90 -10.15 2.66 6.83
CA LYS A 90 -10.37 2.82 8.27
C LYS A 90 -10.33 1.49 8.99
N THR A 91 -10.97 0.46 8.48
CA THR A 91 -11.11 -0.85 9.12
C THR A 91 -10.04 -1.81 8.57
N ILE A 92 -9.42 -2.59 9.47
CA ILE A 92 -8.31 -3.50 9.13
C ILE A 92 -8.64 -4.87 9.73
N PRO A 93 -8.95 -5.88 8.91
CA PRO A 93 -9.19 -5.80 7.46
C PRO A 93 -10.36 -4.89 7.07
N ARG A 94 -10.46 -4.51 5.79
CA ARG A 94 -11.53 -3.67 5.27
C ARG A 94 -12.90 -4.26 5.61
N PHE A 95 -13.74 -3.45 6.24
CA PHE A 95 -15.07 -3.78 6.78
C PHE A 95 -15.11 -5.02 7.69
N GLY A 96 -13.97 -5.42 8.27
CA GLY A 96 -13.88 -6.58 9.15
C GLY A 96 -13.92 -7.93 8.44
N VAL A 97 -13.81 -7.98 7.11
CA VAL A 97 -13.84 -9.23 6.34
C VAL A 97 -12.45 -9.86 6.24
N GLY A 98 -12.33 -11.13 6.61
CA GLY A 98 -11.06 -11.88 6.57
C GLY A 98 -10.14 -11.59 7.78
N GLY A 99 -8.84 -11.88 7.64
CA GLY A 99 -7.84 -11.67 8.70
C GLY A 99 -6.54 -11.09 8.16
N ALA A 100 -6.12 -9.92 8.67
CA ALA A 100 -4.89 -9.26 8.25
C ALA A 100 -4.33 -8.30 9.32
N LYS A 101 -3.00 -8.16 9.35
CA LYS A 101 -2.29 -7.10 10.07
C LYS A 101 -2.01 -5.88 9.18
N LEU A 102 -1.81 -6.09 7.88
CA LEU A 102 -1.70 -5.03 6.87
C LEU A 102 -2.91 -5.14 5.92
N ALA A 103 -3.65 -4.05 5.71
CA ALA A 103 -4.69 -3.96 4.70
C ALA A 103 -4.46 -2.73 3.82
N ILE A 104 -4.47 -2.92 2.50
CA ILE A 104 -4.36 -1.85 1.52
C ILE A 104 -5.66 -1.84 0.73
N ASP A 105 -6.33 -0.70 0.68
CA ASP A 105 -7.54 -0.48 -0.09
C ASP A 105 -7.30 0.54 -1.20
N GLY A 106 -7.96 0.32 -2.33
CA GLY A 106 -7.86 1.16 -3.51
C GLY A 106 -9.05 0.94 -4.44
N LEU A 107 -9.02 1.61 -5.58
CA LEU A 107 -10.12 1.53 -6.54
C LEU A 107 -10.16 0.15 -7.23
N ASN A 108 -11.37 -0.38 -7.43
CA ASN A 108 -11.58 -1.61 -8.18
C ASN A 108 -11.37 -1.37 -9.69
N ALA A 109 -10.69 -2.29 -10.36
CA ALA A 109 -10.44 -2.28 -11.79
C ALA A 109 -9.79 -0.98 -12.30
N ASN A 110 -8.78 -0.48 -11.59
CA ASN A 110 -8.19 0.82 -11.84
C ASN A 110 -6.67 0.83 -11.57
N VAL A 111 -5.94 1.76 -12.22
CA VAL A 111 -4.49 2.02 -12.01
C VAL A 111 -4.15 2.43 -10.58
N ASN A 112 -5.12 3.02 -9.88
CA ASN A 112 -5.03 3.41 -8.47
C ASN A 112 -5.61 2.33 -7.54
N GLY A 113 -5.54 1.06 -7.95
CA GLY A 113 -5.93 -0.07 -7.10
C GLY A 113 -4.90 -0.37 -6.00
N PRO A 114 -5.20 -1.32 -5.10
CA PRO A 114 -4.32 -1.69 -3.99
C PRO A 114 -3.16 -2.59 -4.45
N HIS A 115 -2.36 -2.10 -5.39
CA HIS A 115 -1.23 -2.80 -5.97
C HIS A 115 0.02 -2.62 -5.10
N ILE A 116 0.92 -3.60 -5.13
CA ILE A 116 2.23 -3.52 -4.47
C ILE A 116 3.30 -3.69 -5.54
N GLN A 117 4.33 -2.88 -5.51
CA GLN A 117 5.47 -2.97 -6.42
C GLN A 117 6.79 -2.76 -5.70
N THR A 118 7.86 -3.29 -6.29
CA THR A 118 9.23 -3.10 -5.81
C THR A 118 10.13 -2.64 -6.95
N THR A 119 10.99 -1.67 -6.68
CA THR A 119 12.05 -1.17 -7.56
C THR A 119 13.39 -1.20 -6.82
N THR A 120 14.48 -0.98 -7.54
CA THR A 120 15.80 -0.78 -6.92
C THR A 120 16.27 0.66 -7.12
N SER A 121 17.39 1.04 -6.51
CA SER A 121 17.99 2.35 -6.78
C SER A 121 18.65 2.45 -8.17
N SER A 122 18.77 1.33 -8.90
CA SER A 122 19.44 1.27 -10.19
C SER A 122 18.52 1.62 -11.36
N ASP A 123 17.21 1.40 -11.20
CA ASP A 123 16.19 1.62 -12.22
C ASP A 123 14.83 1.99 -11.62
N SER A 124 14.01 2.65 -12.43
CA SER A 124 12.64 3.01 -12.04
C SER A 124 11.60 1.98 -12.49
N TYR A 125 12.02 0.92 -13.17
CA TYR A 125 11.14 -0.12 -13.68
C TYR A 125 10.91 -1.20 -12.61
N PRO A 126 9.68 -1.63 -12.34
CA PRO A 126 9.41 -2.57 -11.25
C PRO A 126 9.99 -3.98 -11.51
N LEU A 127 10.72 -4.53 -10.55
CA LEU A 127 11.15 -5.94 -10.57
C LEU A 127 9.98 -6.89 -10.37
N LEU A 128 9.04 -6.48 -9.53
CA LEU A 128 7.87 -7.27 -9.15
C LEU A 128 6.67 -6.36 -8.97
N GLN A 129 5.51 -6.79 -9.48
CA GLN A 129 4.23 -6.19 -9.13
C GLN A 129 3.22 -7.26 -8.69
N LEU A 130 2.65 -7.10 -7.49
CA LEU A 130 1.43 -7.76 -7.06
C LEU A 130 0.25 -6.89 -7.48
N LEU A 131 -0.37 -7.24 -8.61
CA LEU A 131 -1.50 -6.52 -9.19
C LEU A 131 -2.82 -7.06 -8.65
N SER A 132 -3.35 -6.43 -7.61
CA SER A 132 -4.70 -6.69 -7.10
C SER A 132 -5.73 -5.78 -7.81
N HIS A 133 -6.10 -6.11 -9.05
CA HIS A 133 -6.93 -5.23 -9.89
C HIS A 133 -8.44 -5.38 -9.62
N SER A 134 -8.96 -6.59 -9.71
CA SER A 134 -10.33 -6.93 -9.33
C SER A 134 -10.43 -8.42 -9.01
N HIS A 135 -11.60 -8.87 -8.53
CA HIS A 135 -11.89 -10.30 -8.56
C HIS A 135 -11.68 -10.85 -9.98
N ASP A 136 -11.11 -12.05 -10.04
CA ASP A 136 -10.79 -12.72 -11.29
C ASP A 136 -9.87 -11.95 -12.25
N ASN A 137 -9.07 -11.02 -11.71
CA ASN A 137 -7.99 -10.36 -12.42
C ASN A 137 -6.91 -9.94 -11.42
N VAL A 138 -6.12 -10.92 -10.95
CA VAL A 138 -5.06 -10.71 -9.95
C VAL A 138 -3.77 -11.35 -10.44
N HIS A 139 -2.65 -10.64 -10.32
CA HIS A 139 -1.37 -11.09 -10.87
C HIS A 139 -0.19 -10.91 -9.93
N ILE A 140 0.83 -11.74 -10.14
CA ILE A 140 2.21 -11.53 -9.73
C ILE A 140 3.02 -11.40 -11.01
N GLY A 141 3.44 -10.18 -11.37
CA GLY A 141 4.29 -9.91 -12.53
C GLY A 141 5.76 -9.86 -12.13
N PHE A 142 6.62 -10.51 -12.91
CA PHE A 142 8.08 -10.53 -12.78
C PHE A 142 8.68 -9.84 -13.99
N ASP A 143 9.53 -8.84 -13.72
CA ASP A 143 10.08 -7.93 -14.72
C ASP A 143 8.99 -7.30 -15.61
N ALA A 144 7.79 -7.14 -15.06
CA ALA A 144 6.65 -6.56 -15.74
C ALA A 144 5.76 -5.80 -14.78
N TYR A 145 5.06 -4.78 -15.28
CA TYR A 145 4.16 -3.95 -14.51
C TYR A 145 2.95 -3.51 -15.33
N TRP A 146 1.86 -3.19 -14.65
CA TRP A 146 0.64 -2.65 -15.23
C TRP A 146 0.44 -1.20 -14.80
N ASP A 147 0.22 -0.32 -15.79
CA ASP A 147 -0.04 1.12 -15.62
C ASP A 147 -1.29 1.58 -16.40
N GLY A 148 -2.16 0.64 -16.75
CA GLY A 148 -3.22 0.79 -17.74
C GLY A 148 -3.08 -0.26 -18.85
N SER A 149 -1.84 -0.61 -19.16
CA SER A 149 -1.44 -1.74 -20.02
C SER A 149 -0.30 -2.52 -19.37
N TRP A 150 -0.13 -3.79 -19.72
CA TRP A 150 1.05 -4.55 -19.30
C TRP A 150 2.30 -4.06 -20.04
N ARG A 151 3.40 -3.88 -19.32
CA ARG A 151 4.66 -3.35 -19.83
C ARG A 151 5.87 -4.11 -19.32
N SER A 152 6.92 -4.11 -20.14
CA SER A 152 8.23 -4.72 -19.86
C SER A 152 9.00 -3.85 -18.90
N SER A 153 9.49 -4.42 -17.80
CA SER A 153 10.46 -3.77 -16.91
C SER A 153 11.89 -4.06 -17.30
N ASP A 154 12.12 -5.12 -18.08
CA ASP A 154 13.47 -5.51 -18.54
C ASP A 154 13.47 -5.84 -20.03
N VAL A 155 14.65 -5.81 -20.66
CA VAL A 155 14.84 -6.27 -22.03
C VAL A 155 15.05 -7.78 -22.04
N GLY A 156 14.16 -8.50 -22.72
CA GLY A 156 14.39 -9.90 -23.07
C GLY A 156 13.27 -10.85 -22.70
N SER A 157 12.78 -10.81 -21.45
CA SER A 157 11.69 -11.69 -21.03
C SER A 157 10.85 -11.11 -19.91
N ASN A 158 9.58 -11.51 -19.88
CA ASN A 158 8.61 -11.11 -18.88
C ASN A 158 7.80 -12.33 -18.45
N PHE A 159 7.44 -12.42 -17.17
CA PHE A 159 6.65 -13.54 -16.68
C PHE A 159 5.54 -13.04 -15.75
N ALA A 160 4.43 -13.79 -15.70
CA ALA A 160 3.38 -13.51 -14.74
C ALA A 160 2.69 -14.78 -14.25
N ILE A 161 2.19 -14.73 -13.03
CA ILE A 161 1.26 -15.71 -12.46
C ILE A 161 -0.06 -15.00 -12.22
N GLN A 162 -1.16 -15.50 -12.76
CA GLN A 162 -2.45 -14.80 -12.77
C GLN A 162 -3.62 -15.70 -12.36
N LYS A 163 -4.59 -15.15 -11.63
CA LYS A 163 -5.99 -15.63 -11.64
C LYS A 163 -6.81 -14.75 -12.59
N ASN A 164 -7.33 -15.34 -13.66
CA ASN A 164 -8.18 -14.68 -14.67
C ASN A 164 -9.44 -15.49 -14.95
N ALA A 165 -10.64 -14.92 -14.85
CA ALA A 165 -11.90 -15.56 -15.25
C ALA A 165 -11.94 -17.08 -14.95
N ASP A 166 -11.90 -17.45 -13.67
CA ASP A 166 -11.90 -18.87 -13.24
C ASP A 166 -10.73 -19.75 -13.67
N LYS A 167 -9.62 -19.16 -14.12
CA LYS A 167 -8.38 -19.88 -14.46
C LYS A 167 -7.18 -19.36 -13.69
N PHE A 168 -6.35 -20.28 -13.22
CA PHE A 168 -5.00 -19.97 -12.76
C PHE A 168 -4.03 -20.18 -13.92
N ILE A 169 -3.17 -19.19 -14.21
CA ILE A 169 -2.37 -19.14 -15.43
C ILE A 169 -0.94 -18.69 -15.12
N ILE A 170 0.06 -19.36 -15.70
CA ILE A 170 1.45 -18.88 -15.78
C ILE A 170 1.70 -18.41 -17.20
N LYS A 171 2.21 -17.19 -17.33
CA LYS A 171 2.32 -16.44 -18.58
C LYS A 171 3.76 -16.01 -18.84
N TYR A 172 4.07 -15.77 -20.10
CA TYR A 172 5.36 -15.24 -20.51
C TYR A 172 5.24 -14.32 -21.73
N ASP A 173 6.23 -13.47 -21.93
CA ASP A 173 6.51 -12.78 -23.18
C ASP A 173 8.04 -12.67 -23.35
N ASN A 174 8.52 -12.49 -24.58
CA ASN A 174 9.95 -12.45 -24.88
C ASN A 174 10.31 -11.44 -25.98
N GLY A 175 11.55 -10.99 -25.97
CA GLY A 175 12.10 -10.07 -26.98
C GLY A 175 11.54 -8.65 -26.90
N ILE A 176 10.86 -8.29 -25.80
CA ILE A 176 10.24 -6.99 -25.61
C ILE A 176 11.24 -6.02 -25.00
N ALA A 177 11.31 -4.81 -25.54
CA ALA A 177 12.12 -3.74 -24.98
C ALA A 177 11.46 -3.17 -23.71
N GLN A 178 12.28 -2.78 -22.73
CA GLN A 178 11.85 -2.11 -21.51
C GLN A 178 10.91 -0.92 -21.82
N GLY A 179 9.84 -0.77 -21.02
CA GLY A 179 8.77 0.23 -21.16
C GLY A 179 7.73 -0.05 -22.26
N SER A 180 8.00 -1.00 -23.16
CA SER A 180 7.08 -1.36 -24.24
C SER A 180 5.90 -2.19 -23.74
N VAL A 181 4.78 -2.11 -24.46
CA VAL A 181 3.58 -2.90 -24.16
C VAL A 181 3.85 -4.38 -24.41
N ILE A 182 3.42 -5.22 -23.47
CA ILE A 182 3.51 -6.68 -23.50
C ILE A 182 2.17 -7.26 -23.95
N THR A 183 2.21 -8.35 -24.72
CA THR A 183 1.05 -9.23 -24.92
C THR A 183 1.38 -10.62 -24.41
N PHE A 184 1.05 -10.88 -23.15
CA PHE A 184 1.36 -12.15 -22.52
C PHE A 184 0.74 -13.34 -23.27
N VAL A 185 1.55 -14.37 -23.46
CA VAL A 185 1.13 -15.69 -23.93
C VAL A 185 0.90 -16.60 -22.72
N ASP A 186 -0.18 -17.36 -22.77
CA ASP A 186 -0.51 -18.36 -21.74
C ASP A 186 0.41 -19.58 -21.90
N GLY A 187 1.34 -19.76 -20.95
CA GLY A 187 2.25 -20.89 -20.90
C GLY A 187 1.63 -22.11 -20.23
N ILE A 188 1.09 -21.95 -19.03
CA ILE A 188 0.39 -23.02 -18.30
C ILE A 188 -0.94 -22.49 -17.82
N SER A 189 -2.01 -23.28 -17.91
CA SER A 189 -3.32 -22.93 -17.38
C SER A 189 -3.97 -24.07 -16.62
N LEU A 190 -4.72 -23.75 -15.58
CA LEU A 190 -5.57 -24.64 -14.80
C LEU A 190 -6.95 -24.01 -14.67
N ASP A 191 -8.00 -24.76 -15.02
CA ASP A 191 -9.39 -24.32 -14.87
C ASP A 191 -10.09 -24.94 -13.66
N THR A 192 -11.33 -24.50 -13.40
CA THR A 192 -12.18 -25.00 -12.31
C THR A 192 -12.65 -26.44 -12.49
N ALA A 193 -12.53 -27.01 -13.69
CA ALA A 193 -12.77 -28.43 -13.94
C ALA A 193 -11.54 -29.31 -13.67
N GLY A 194 -10.41 -28.71 -13.24
CA GLY A 194 -9.17 -29.40 -12.98
C GLY A 194 -8.39 -29.79 -14.24
N ARG A 195 -8.70 -29.18 -15.39
CA ARG A 195 -7.97 -29.40 -16.64
C ARG A 195 -6.73 -28.52 -16.68
N VAL A 196 -5.60 -29.13 -17.06
CA VAL A 196 -4.31 -28.44 -17.18
C VAL A 196 -3.92 -28.34 -18.65
N GLY A 197 -3.59 -27.13 -19.08
CA GLY A 197 -3.01 -26.83 -20.39
C GLY A 197 -1.54 -26.44 -20.27
N ILE A 198 -0.72 -26.92 -21.20
CA ILE A 198 0.68 -26.50 -21.36
C ILE A 198 0.82 -26.02 -22.82
N GLY A 199 1.30 -24.79 -23.01
CA GLY A 199 1.35 -24.11 -24.32
C GLY A 199 -0.02 -23.68 -24.86
N THR A 200 -1.06 -23.62 -24.02
CA THR A 200 -2.41 -23.20 -24.41
C THR A 200 -3.17 -22.56 -23.25
N GLY A 201 -3.90 -21.47 -23.54
CA GLY A 201 -4.81 -20.79 -22.61
C GLY A 201 -6.19 -21.45 -22.45
N SER A 202 -6.48 -22.48 -23.24
CA SER A 202 -7.78 -23.16 -23.28
C SER A 202 -7.63 -24.69 -23.34
N PRO A 203 -7.29 -25.36 -22.23
CA PRO A 203 -7.15 -26.81 -22.19
C PRO A 203 -8.49 -27.50 -22.43
N GLY A 204 -8.55 -28.33 -23.48
CA GLY A 204 -9.74 -29.12 -23.80
C GLY A 204 -9.85 -30.43 -23.00
N LEU A 205 -8.72 -31.00 -22.57
CA LEU A 205 -8.63 -32.31 -21.93
C LEU A 205 -7.76 -32.26 -20.65
N ARG A 206 -7.97 -33.22 -19.75
CA ARG A 206 -7.18 -33.37 -18.53
C ARG A 206 -5.84 -34.05 -18.84
N LEU A 207 -4.73 -33.39 -18.54
CA LEU A 207 -3.41 -34.04 -18.54
C LEU A 207 -3.34 -35.07 -17.42
N THR A 208 -3.14 -36.35 -17.77
CA THR A 208 -3.00 -37.45 -16.81
C THR A 208 -1.67 -38.14 -17.06
N PHE A 209 -0.78 -38.13 -16.06
CA PHE A 209 0.40 -38.99 -16.04
C PHE A 209 0.03 -40.27 -15.27
N PRO A 210 0.09 -41.46 -15.89
CA PRO A 210 -0.10 -42.69 -15.15
C PRO A 210 0.98 -42.78 -14.07
N ARG A 211 0.56 -43.04 -12.83
CA ARG A 211 1.46 -43.28 -11.71
C ARG A 211 2.18 -44.61 -12.01
N THR A 212 3.47 -44.55 -12.31
CA THR A 212 4.35 -45.73 -12.33
C THR A 212 4.70 -46.15 -10.91
#